data_AF-A0A6P4FD51-F1
#
_entry.id   AF-A0A6P4FD51-F1
#
_cell.length_a   1.000
_cell.length_b   1.000
_cell.length_c   1.000
_cell.angle_alpha   90.00
_cell.angle_beta   90.00
_cell.angle_gamma   90.00
#
_symmetry.space_group_name_H-M   'P 1'
#
loop_
_entity.id
_entity.type
_entity.pdbx_description
1 polymer ?
#
loop_
_entity_poly.entity_id
_entity_poly.type
_entity_poly.pdbx_seq_one_letter_code
_entity_poly.pdbx_strand_id
1 'polypeptide(L)'
;MTSYTSRWTIADALKVHADDPTTTMPVIDQNFPTMDESVMIWDTGALRNIHGQTVTFKGWHVIWSLAVDKIDLNNDDIYDEWHSRNDRAYIGYWYSRTGNGADWQWGGRLLNTSADLRPHEWSGGLVMREGTGNVVDMFYTSEADSPINQSVPSVSTGQIFADANGVWFGGFKTTTEMFSADGIHNANSQQDEYFDFRDPHPFVNPADGRVYCLYESNVAGMRGEFTIGSEEQGVLPPGFAVDAGAQYGAASIGIAVLDDGAYKSGDFSATRWTQLDPLVTALGVNDQMERPHIVFRDNLTYLFTISHHSTYSG
;
A
#
# COMPACT_ATOMS: atom_id res chain seq x y z
N MET A 1 -22.34 -16.15 -4.31
CA MET A 1 -21.43 -15.65 -5.36
C MET A 1 -20.38 -16.72 -5.56
N THR A 2 -20.06 -17.08 -6.80
CA THR A 2 -18.88 -17.89 -7.07
C THR A 2 -17.66 -17.02 -6.77
N SER A 3 -16.80 -17.49 -5.87
CA SER A 3 -15.47 -16.91 -5.70
C SER A 3 -14.72 -17.00 -7.02
N TYR A 4 -14.10 -15.89 -7.44
CA TYR A 4 -13.28 -15.83 -8.63
C TYR A 4 -12.08 -14.94 -8.36
N THR A 5 -10.89 -15.53 -8.45
CA THR A 5 -9.60 -14.86 -8.32
C THR A 5 -8.96 -14.79 -9.71
N SER A 6 -8.63 -13.58 -10.15
CA SER A 6 -7.91 -13.38 -11.41
C SER A 6 -6.45 -13.80 -11.25
N ARG A 7 -5.80 -14.19 -12.34
CA ARG A 7 -4.38 -14.60 -12.32
C ARG A 7 -3.58 -13.74 -13.26
N TRP A 8 -2.50 -13.15 -12.75
CA TRP A 8 -1.41 -12.69 -13.58
C TRP A 8 -0.54 -13.92 -13.88
N THR A 9 -0.67 -14.46 -15.10
CA THR A 9 -0.07 -15.76 -15.45
C THR A 9 1.38 -15.62 -15.89
N ILE A 10 2.13 -16.73 -15.87
CA ILE A 10 3.49 -16.78 -16.43
C ILE A 10 3.49 -16.34 -17.89
N ALA A 11 2.52 -16.83 -18.69
CA ALA A 11 2.36 -16.41 -20.08
C ALA A 11 2.13 -14.89 -20.25
N ASP A 12 1.49 -14.23 -19.28
CA ASP A 12 1.33 -12.77 -19.30
C ASP A 12 2.61 -12.04 -18.91
N ALA A 13 3.32 -12.50 -17.88
CA ALA A 13 4.59 -11.94 -17.46
C ALA A 13 5.67 -12.04 -18.54
N LEU A 14 5.69 -13.12 -19.32
CA LEU A 14 6.61 -13.31 -20.45
C LEU A 14 6.47 -12.27 -21.57
N LYS A 15 5.39 -11.46 -21.56
CA LYS A 15 5.19 -10.36 -22.52
C LYS A 15 5.86 -9.06 -22.07
N VAL A 16 6.37 -9.00 -20.83
CA VAL A 16 7.04 -7.82 -20.29
C VAL A 16 8.50 -7.82 -20.75
N HIS A 17 8.93 -6.73 -21.36
CA HIS A 17 10.29 -6.57 -21.85
C HIS A 17 10.83 -5.18 -21.49
N ALA A 18 12.09 -5.11 -21.04
CA ALA A 18 12.71 -3.87 -20.58
C ALA A 18 12.92 -2.83 -21.69
N ASP A 19 12.78 -3.23 -22.96
CA ASP A 19 12.95 -2.39 -24.14
C ASP A 19 11.63 -1.91 -24.76
N ASP A 20 10.48 -2.11 -24.10
CA ASP A 20 9.19 -1.58 -24.57
C ASP A 20 9.14 -0.03 -24.42
N PRO A 21 9.18 0.73 -25.53
CA PRO A 21 9.20 2.18 -25.47
C PRO A 21 7.84 2.79 -25.08
N THR A 22 6.76 2.00 -25.04
CA THR A 22 5.41 2.46 -24.71
C THR A 22 5.14 2.45 -23.20
N THR A 23 5.96 1.76 -22.42
CA THR A 23 5.80 1.59 -20.95
C THR A 23 7.03 2.02 -20.16
N THR A 24 7.95 2.78 -20.78
CA THR A 24 9.18 3.25 -20.13
C THR A 24 8.99 4.63 -19.48
N MET A 25 9.29 4.76 -18.18
CA MET A 25 9.30 6.04 -17.48
C MET A 25 10.39 6.97 -18.04
N PRO A 26 10.14 8.28 -18.22
CA PRO A 26 11.18 9.24 -18.62
C PRO A 26 12.37 9.24 -17.64
N VAL A 27 13.57 9.43 -18.18
CA VAL A 27 14.79 9.51 -17.36
C VAL A 27 14.70 10.69 -16.41
N ILE A 28 14.91 10.42 -15.11
CA ILE A 28 15.03 11.44 -14.07
C ILE A 28 16.48 11.95 -14.06
N ASP A 29 16.66 13.27 -14.09
CA ASP A 29 17.99 13.89 -13.97
C ASP A 29 18.62 13.55 -12.61
N GLN A 30 19.90 13.18 -12.59
CA GLN A 30 20.62 12.89 -11.35
C GLN A 30 20.70 14.11 -10.42
N ASN A 31 20.60 15.33 -10.95
CA ASN A 31 20.59 16.57 -10.18
C ASN A 31 19.15 17.01 -9.85
N PHE A 32 18.32 16.09 -9.37
CA PHE A 32 16.96 16.40 -8.93
C PHE A 32 16.98 17.12 -7.56
N PRO A 33 16.04 18.05 -7.30
CA PRO A 33 15.94 18.72 -6.01
C PRO A 33 15.38 17.79 -4.92
N THR A 34 15.79 17.99 -3.68
CA THR A 34 15.15 17.37 -2.50
C THR A 34 14.00 18.23 -2.00
N MET A 35 12.94 17.61 -1.48
CA MET A 35 11.81 18.33 -0.87
C MET A 35 12.19 18.98 0.47
N ASP A 36 13.01 18.30 1.28
CA ASP A 36 13.55 18.81 2.54
C ASP A 36 14.88 18.10 2.83
N GLU A 37 15.80 18.80 3.49
CA GLU A 37 17.10 18.28 3.88
C GLU A 37 17.13 17.76 5.33
N SER A 38 16.01 17.64 6.04
CA SER A 38 15.95 17.09 7.40
C SER A 38 15.23 15.74 7.47
N VAL A 39 14.63 15.26 6.38
CA VAL A 39 13.93 13.98 6.33
C VAL A 39 14.25 13.22 5.04
N MET A 40 14.38 11.89 5.14
CA MET A 40 14.35 11.01 3.98
C MET A 40 12.92 10.54 3.77
N ILE A 41 12.42 10.57 2.54
CA ILE A 41 11.04 10.18 2.20
C ILE A 41 10.99 9.16 1.07
N TRP A 42 9.94 8.35 1.07
CA TRP A 42 9.64 7.43 -0.03
C TRP A 42 8.14 7.33 -0.30
N ASP A 43 7.47 6.26 0.13
CA ASP A 43 6.07 6.02 -0.20
C ASP A 43 5.22 7.22 0.16
N THR A 44 4.60 7.78 -0.86
CA THR A 44 3.89 9.05 -0.78
C THR A 44 2.55 8.90 -1.45
N GLY A 45 1.52 9.53 -0.87
CA GLY A 45 0.19 9.58 -1.44
C GLY A 45 -0.52 10.89 -1.11
N ALA A 46 -1.47 11.28 -1.94
CA ALA A 46 -2.26 12.49 -1.71
C ALA A 46 -3.35 12.26 -0.65
N LEU A 47 -3.76 13.33 0.02
CA LEU A 47 -5.07 13.37 0.68
C LEU A 47 -6.15 13.10 -0.38
N ARG A 48 -6.91 12.04 -0.19
CA ARG A 48 -7.96 11.63 -1.13
C ARG A 48 -9.32 11.52 -0.46
N ASN A 49 -10.40 11.49 -1.23
CA ASN A 49 -11.69 11.01 -0.74
C ASN A 49 -11.79 9.48 -0.90
N ILE A 50 -12.86 8.89 -0.36
CA ILE A 50 -13.11 7.43 -0.45
C ILE A 50 -13.40 6.94 -1.87
N HIS A 51 -13.63 7.85 -2.82
CA HIS A 51 -13.82 7.55 -4.25
C HIS A 51 -12.50 7.58 -5.04
N GLY A 52 -11.36 7.69 -4.35
CA GLY A 52 -10.03 7.66 -4.96
C GLY A 52 -9.55 8.98 -5.56
N GLN A 53 -10.32 10.06 -5.43
CA GLN A 53 -9.95 11.37 -5.98
C GLN A 53 -9.07 12.14 -5.00
N THR A 54 -7.99 12.72 -5.48
CA THR A 54 -7.21 13.71 -4.71
C THR A 54 -8.09 14.91 -4.37
N VAL A 55 -8.02 15.36 -3.11
CA VAL A 55 -8.78 16.52 -2.63
C VAL A 55 -7.87 17.54 -1.94
N THR A 56 -8.27 18.80 -2.01
CA THR A 56 -7.63 19.88 -1.25
C THR A 56 -8.43 20.20 0.02
N PHE A 57 -7.78 20.73 1.04
CA PHE A 57 -8.44 21.24 2.24
C PHE A 57 -8.23 22.75 2.38
N LYS A 58 -9.31 23.55 2.29
CA LYS A 58 -9.27 25.02 2.34
C LYS A 58 -8.21 25.66 1.40
N GLY A 59 -8.08 25.12 0.19
CA GLY A 59 -7.12 25.60 -0.81
C GLY A 59 -5.67 25.18 -0.57
N TRP A 60 -5.44 24.14 0.24
CA TRP A 60 -4.14 23.50 0.41
C TRP A 60 -4.16 22.10 -0.19
N HIS A 61 -3.13 21.79 -0.97
CA HIS A 61 -2.77 20.42 -1.33
C HIS A 61 -2.08 19.76 -0.14
N VAL A 62 -2.36 18.48 0.09
CA VAL A 62 -1.77 17.70 1.18
C VAL A 62 -1.36 16.35 0.66
N ILE A 63 -0.15 15.92 1.02
CA ILE A 63 0.35 14.56 0.81
C ILE A 63 0.84 14.00 2.15
N TRP A 64 0.81 12.69 2.29
CA TRP A 64 1.50 11.95 3.35
C TRP A 64 2.72 11.26 2.74
N SER A 65 3.76 11.05 3.55
CA SER A 65 4.93 10.27 3.16
C SER A 65 5.38 9.37 4.31
N LEU A 66 5.87 8.17 3.98
CA LEU A 66 6.80 7.50 4.87
C LEU A 66 8.09 8.31 4.96
N ALA A 67 8.58 8.46 6.17
CA ALA A 67 9.72 9.29 6.49
C ALA A 67 10.58 8.68 7.59
N VAL A 68 11.86 9.03 7.57
CA VAL A 68 12.75 8.96 8.73
C VAL A 68 13.46 10.28 8.89
N ASP A 69 13.79 10.63 10.14
CA ASP A 69 14.65 11.76 10.40
C ASP A 69 15.99 11.51 9.71
N LYS A 70 16.41 12.50 8.92
CA LYS A 70 17.61 12.36 8.11
C LYS A 70 18.83 12.29 9.01
N ILE A 71 19.71 11.37 8.66
CA ILE A 71 21.04 11.28 9.22
C ILE A 71 22.02 11.89 8.21
N ASP A 72 23.11 12.48 8.70
CA ASP A 72 24.08 13.30 7.98
C ASP A 72 24.41 12.76 6.57
N LEU A 73 24.26 13.56 5.50
CA LEU A 73 24.60 13.15 4.12
C LEU A 73 26.09 12.90 3.92
N ASN A 74 26.93 13.36 4.85
CA ASN A 74 28.35 13.08 4.87
C ASN A 74 28.67 11.82 5.70
N ASN A 75 27.65 11.09 6.17
CA ASN A 75 27.86 9.81 6.83
C ASN A 75 28.32 8.78 5.79
N ASP A 76 29.48 8.17 6.04
CA ASP A 76 30.01 7.07 5.22
C ASP A 76 29.03 5.87 5.19
N ASP A 77 28.12 5.77 6.18
CA ASP A 77 27.13 4.70 6.32
C ASP A 77 25.74 5.04 5.71
N ILE A 78 25.59 6.14 4.95
CA ILE A 78 24.28 6.57 4.37
C ILE A 78 23.60 5.49 3.52
N TYR A 79 24.39 4.60 2.89
CA TYR A 79 23.87 3.45 2.17
C TYR A 79 23.13 2.50 3.12
N ASP A 80 23.75 2.11 4.23
CA ASP A 80 23.15 1.19 5.20
C ASP A 80 21.94 1.82 5.90
N GLU A 81 21.98 3.12 6.14
CA GLU A 81 20.85 3.86 6.70
C GLU A 81 19.65 3.91 5.75
N TRP A 82 19.88 4.07 4.45
CA TRP A 82 18.83 3.96 3.45
C TRP A 82 18.24 2.56 3.43
N HIS A 83 19.06 1.51 3.50
CA HIS A 83 18.60 0.12 3.48
C HIS A 83 17.80 -0.27 4.73
N SER A 84 18.15 0.28 5.89
CA SER A 84 17.48 0.04 7.18
C SER A 84 16.38 1.04 7.53
N ARG A 85 16.03 1.96 6.62
CA ARG A 85 15.07 3.04 6.92
C ARG A 85 13.67 2.54 7.29
N ASN A 86 13.27 1.38 6.76
CA ASN A 86 11.93 0.81 6.97
C ASN A 86 11.70 0.46 8.45
N ASP A 87 12.75 0.09 9.18
CA ASP A 87 12.73 -0.28 10.61
C ASP A 87 12.66 0.96 11.54
N ARG A 88 12.52 2.15 10.96
CA ARG A 88 12.42 3.43 11.70
C ARG A 88 11.35 4.33 11.13
N ALA A 89 10.58 3.83 10.17
CA ALA A 89 9.64 4.60 9.39
C ALA A 89 8.51 5.18 10.27
N TYR A 90 8.18 6.43 9.99
CA TYR A 90 6.96 7.07 10.47
C TYR A 90 6.22 7.75 9.32
N ILE A 91 4.92 7.98 9.48
CA ILE A 91 4.11 8.74 8.54
C ILE A 91 4.18 10.22 8.91
N GLY A 92 4.66 11.04 7.98
CA GLY A 92 4.56 12.50 8.06
C GLY A 92 3.66 13.07 6.98
N TYR A 93 3.50 14.38 6.98
CA TYR A 93 2.69 15.08 5.99
C TYR A 93 3.37 16.33 5.46
N TRP A 94 2.94 16.71 4.27
CA TRP A 94 3.35 17.93 3.60
C TRP A 94 2.13 18.72 3.16
N TYR A 95 2.29 20.03 3.01
CA TYR A 95 1.27 20.88 2.44
C TYR A 95 1.86 21.87 1.44
N SER A 96 1.06 22.26 0.46
CA SER A 96 1.46 23.14 -0.63
C SER A 96 0.27 23.96 -1.12
N ARG A 97 0.52 25.20 -1.56
CA ARG A 97 -0.53 26.03 -2.18
C ARG A 97 -0.82 25.58 -3.61
N THR A 98 0.18 25.08 -4.32
CA THR A 98 0.10 24.84 -5.75
C THR A 98 0.01 23.37 -6.15
N GLY A 99 0.47 22.47 -5.28
CA GLY A 99 0.63 21.05 -5.56
C GLY A 99 1.63 20.74 -6.69
N ASN A 100 2.45 21.71 -7.12
CA ASN A 100 3.25 21.60 -8.34
C ASN A 100 4.64 20.96 -8.15
N GLY A 101 4.98 20.56 -6.91
CA GLY A 101 6.27 19.97 -6.59
C GLY A 101 7.33 20.95 -6.08
N ALA A 102 7.12 22.27 -6.16
CA ALA A 102 8.14 23.28 -5.84
C ALA A 102 7.96 23.99 -4.49
N ASP A 103 6.76 23.96 -3.89
CA ASP A 103 6.41 24.72 -2.68
C ASP A 103 5.88 23.84 -1.54
N TRP A 104 6.23 22.55 -1.54
CA TRP A 104 5.88 21.65 -0.45
C TRP A 104 6.61 22.03 0.83
N GLN A 105 5.86 22.13 1.92
CA GLN A 105 6.37 22.42 3.25
C GLN A 105 6.17 21.20 4.14
N TRP A 106 7.23 20.81 4.85
CA TRP A 106 7.18 19.73 5.82
C TRP A 106 6.28 20.12 7.01
N GLY A 107 5.27 19.30 7.28
CA GLY A 107 4.35 19.49 8.39
C GLY A 107 4.71 18.71 9.66
N GLY A 108 5.70 17.81 9.56
CA GLY A 108 6.09 16.91 10.64
C GLY A 108 5.35 15.57 10.62
N ARG A 109 5.54 14.79 11.69
CA ARG A 109 4.86 13.52 11.91
C ARG A 109 3.34 13.71 11.96
N LEU A 110 2.60 12.80 11.33
CA LEU A 110 1.14 12.81 11.28
C LEU A 110 0.52 12.17 12.52
N LEU A 111 0.96 10.96 12.87
CA LEU A 111 0.49 10.23 14.03
C LEU A 111 1.21 10.68 15.30
N ASN A 112 0.50 10.62 16.44
CA ASN A 112 1.18 10.78 17.72
C ASN A 112 2.11 9.59 17.97
N THR A 113 3.27 9.80 18.58
CA THR A 113 4.29 8.74 18.78
C THR A 113 3.83 7.59 19.67
N SER A 114 2.74 7.79 20.42
CA SER A 114 2.11 6.77 21.27
C SER A 114 0.87 6.13 20.63
N ALA A 115 0.51 6.48 19.39
CA ALA A 115 -0.74 6.07 18.77
C ALA A 115 -0.66 4.66 18.20
N ASP A 116 0.45 4.35 17.53
CA ASP A 116 0.66 3.06 16.88
C ASP A 116 0.86 1.95 17.91
N LEU A 117 0.41 0.75 17.54
CA LEU A 117 0.53 -0.46 18.34
C LEU A 117 1.86 -1.17 18.15
N ARG A 118 2.64 -0.74 17.14
CA ARG A 118 3.93 -1.28 16.75
C ARG A 118 4.92 -0.13 16.49
N PRO A 119 6.24 -0.40 16.45
CA PRO A 119 7.25 0.65 16.40
C PRO A 119 7.42 1.32 15.02
N HIS A 120 6.90 0.72 13.95
CA HIS A 120 7.14 1.16 12.57
C HIS A 120 5.81 1.42 11.87
N GLU A 121 5.67 2.60 11.28
CA GLU A 121 4.49 2.96 10.49
C GLU A 121 4.82 2.79 9.01
N TRP A 122 4.18 1.83 8.34
CA TRP A 122 4.32 1.55 6.91
C TRP A 122 3.12 2.10 6.11
N SER A 123 3.17 1.92 4.80
CA SER A 123 2.36 2.66 3.82
C SER A 123 0.85 2.35 3.88
N GLY A 124 0.05 3.15 3.17
CA GLY A 124 -1.41 3.00 3.07
C GLY A 124 -2.07 4.17 2.34
N GLY A 125 -2.99 4.90 2.99
CA GLY A 125 -3.64 6.08 2.42
C GLY A 125 -4.38 6.99 3.42
N LEU A 126 -4.17 8.29 3.26
CA LEU A 126 -4.88 9.34 3.99
C LEU A 126 -6.21 9.73 3.30
N VAL A 127 -7.33 9.46 3.96
CA VAL A 127 -8.68 9.64 3.40
C VAL A 127 -9.44 10.72 4.16
N MET A 128 -9.92 11.75 3.46
CA MET A 128 -10.94 12.68 3.96
C MET A 128 -12.27 11.95 4.11
N ARG A 129 -12.77 11.86 5.35
CA ARG A 129 -14.03 11.17 5.62
C ARG A 129 -15.20 11.96 5.06
N GLU A 130 -15.95 11.31 4.16
CA GLU A 130 -17.04 11.94 3.43
C GLU A 130 -18.09 12.56 4.39
N GLY A 131 -18.53 13.78 4.09
CA GLY A 131 -19.59 14.46 4.84
C GLY A 131 -19.19 15.01 6.21
N THR A 132 -17.94 14.82 6.67
CA THR A 132 -17.49 15.32 8.00
C THR A 132 -16.90 16.72 7.98
N GLY A 133 -16.50 17.19 6.79
CA GLY A 133 -15.88 18.50 6.60
C GLY A 133 -14.41 18.56 6.97
N ASN A 134 -13.94 17.84 7.99
CA ASN A 134 -12.54 17.86 8.42
C ASN A 134 -12.01 16.59 9.11
N VAL A 135 -12.77 15.50 9.18
CA VAL A 135 -12.26 14.24 9.73
C VAL A 135 -11.45 13.53 8.66
N VAL A 136 -10.29 13.02 9.04
CA VAL A 136 -9.37 12.29 8.17
C VAL A 136 -9.00 10.96 8.82
N ASP A 137 -8.85 9.94 7.99
CA ASP A 137 -8.48 8.59 8.37
C ASP A 137 -7.17 8.23 7.69
N MET A 138 -6.12 8.00 8.48
CA MET A 138 -4.88 7.41 7.96
C MET A 138 -5.03 5.90 8.06
N PHE A 139 -5.32 5.26 6.94
CA PHE A 139 -5.22 3.81 6.79
C PHE A 139 -3.76 3.50 6.49
N TYR A 140 -3.14 2.59 7.25
CA TYR A 140 -1.71 2.33 7.16
C TYR A 140 -1.39 0.93 7.68
N THR A 141 -0.16 0.48 7.47
CA THR A 141 0.31 -0.78 8.06
C THR A 141 1.08 -0.48 9.34
N SER A 142 0.56 -0.99 10.47
CA SER A 142 1.30 -1.05 11.74
C SER A 142 2.29 -2.22 11.64
N GLU A 143 3.58 -1.96 11.79
CA GLU A 143 4.64 -2.96 11.55
C GLU A 143 5.66 -3.07 12.70
N ALA A 144 6.09 -4.30 12.98
CA ALA A 144 7.08 -4.65 13.99
C ALA A 144 8.00 -5.78 13.51
N ASP A 145 9.27 -5.75 13.93
CA ASP A 145 10.19 -6.89 13.83
C ASP A 145 9.73 -8.07 14.72
N SER A 146 8.74 -8.82 14.24
CA SER A 146 8.11 -9.95 14.91
C SER A 146 7.61 -10.94 13.88
N PRO A 147 7.84 -12.26 14.05
CA PRO A 147 7.33 -13.24 13.12
C PRO A 147 5.79 -13.32 13.16
N ILE A 148 5.14 -12.99 14.28
CA ILE A 148 3.67 -13.03 14.42
C ILE A 148 3.13 -11.61 14.38
N ASN A 149 2.10 -11.39 13.55
CA ASN A 149 1.51 -10.08 13.31
C ASN A 149 2.57 -9.03 13.00
N GLN A 150 3.56 -9.40 12.18
CA GLN A 150 4.62 -8.51 11.72
C GLN A 150 4.04 -7.22 11.19
N SER A 151 3.08 -7.35 10.25
CA SER A 151 2.40 -6.26 9.56
C SER A 151 0.88 -6.40 9.72
N VAL A 152 0.20 -5.33 10.13
CA VAL A 152 -1.25 -5.30 10.34
C VAL A 152 -1.87 -4.01 9.77
N PRO A 153 -2.69 -4.13 8.70
CA PRO A 153 -3.58 -3.07 8.23
C PRO A 153 -4.40 -2.47 9.38
N SER A 154 -4.24 -1.17 9.52
CA SER A 154 -4.68 -0.41 10.69
C SER A 154 -5.17 0.97 10.26
N VAL A 155 -5.88 1.64 11.17
CA VAL A 155 -6.32 3.02 10.95
C VAL A 155 -6.18 3.85 12.20
N SER A 156 -5.73 5.10 12.00
CA SER A 156 -5.80 6.15 13.02
C SER A 156 -6.59 7.33 12.48
N THR A 157 -7.54 7.83 13.27
CA THR A 157 -8.42 8.94 12.88
C THR A 157 -7.94 10.24 13.51
N GLY A 158 -7.95 11.30 12.71
CA GLY A 158 -7.65 12.66 13.14
C GLY A 158 -8.60 13.68 12.51
N GLN A 159 -8.23 14.95 12.68
CA GLN A 159 -8.89 16.09 12.09
C GLN A 159 -7.85 16.99 11.44
N ILE A 160 -8.15 17.44 10.22
CA ILE A 160 -7.32 18.40 9.49
C ILE A 160 -7.79 19.82 9.76
N PHE A 161 -6.82 20.72 9.91
CA PHE A 161 -7.02 22.15 10.11
C PHE A 161 -6.11 22.92 9.16
N ALA A 162 -6.53 24.15 8.84
CA ALA A 162 -5.75 25.02 7.98
C ALA A 162 -6.19 26.48 8.15
N ASP A 163 -5.23 27.37 7.95
CA ASP A 163 -5.38 28.81 7.90
C ASP A 163 -4.63 29.42 6.69
N ALA A 164 -4.30 30.70 6.76
CA ALA A 164 -3.57 31.38 5.69
C ALA A 164 -2.12 30.89 5.54
N ASN A 165 -1.52 30.37 6.61
CA ASN A 165 -0.10 30.06 6.73
C ASN A 165 0.21 28.58 6.51
N GLY A 166 -0.72 27.67 6.84
CA GLY A 166 -0.45 26.26 6.60
C GLY A 166 -1.58 25.30 7.00
N VAL A 167 -1.19 24.03 7.07
CA VAL A 167 -2.03 22.89 7.46
C VAL A 167 -1.44 22.28 8.73
N TRP A 168 -2.31 21.81 9.63
CA TRP A 168 -1.90 20.98 10.76
C TRP A 168 -3.00 19.97 11.09
N PHE A 169 -2.65 18.96 11.88
CA PHE A 169 -3.57 17.91 12.30
C PHE A 169 -3.73 17.86 13.82
N GLY A 170 -4.91 17.44 14.27
CA GLY A 170 -5.17 17.05 15.64
C GLY A 170 -5.82 15.66 15.69
N GLY A 171 -5.77 14.97 16.83
CA GLY A 171 -6.21 13.58 16.91
C GLY A 171 -5.05 12.63 16.70
N PHE A 172 -5.27 11.55 15.92
CA PHE A 172 -4.28 10.49 15.66
C PHE A 172 -3.61 9.98 16.94
N LYS A 173 -4.42 9.69 17.97
CA LYS A 173 -3.94 9.34 19.32
C LYS A 173 -3.95 7.85 19.60
N THR A 174 -4.67 7.10 18.78
CA THR A 174 -4.91 5.66 18.95
C THR A 174 -5.00 5.02 17.59
N THR A 175 -4.59 3.78 17.52
CA THR A 175 -4.73 2.92 16.34
C THR A 175 -5.78 1.85 16.57
N THR A 176 -6.53 1.56 15.51
CA THR A 176 -7.47 0.44 15.43
C THR A 176 -7.00 -0.52 14.36
N GLU A 177 -6.74 -1.78 14.74
CA GLU A 177 -6.43 -2.84 13.77
C GLU A 177 -7.68 -3.23 12.98
N MET A 178 -7.53 -3.37 11.66
CA MET A 178 -8.64 -3.64 10.74
C MET A 178 -8.82 -5.12 10.48
N PHE A 179 -7.75 -5.88 10.30
CA PHE A 179 -7.76 -7.33 10.08
C PHE A 179 -6.32 -7.85 10.02
N SER A 180 -6.14 -9.17 10.14
CA SER A 180 -4.84 -9.85 10.12
C SER A 180 -4.84 -10.97 9.07
N ALA A 181 -3.65 -11.35 8.60
CA ALA A 181 -3.46 -12.50 7.73
C ALA A 181 -4.00 -13.79 8.41
N ASP A 182 -4.96 -14.46 7.76
CA ASP A 182 -5.73 -15.54 8.37
C ASP A 182 -5.27 -16.95 8.00
N GLY A 183 -4.33 -17.06 7.05
CA GLY A 183 -3.86 -18.35 6.52
C GLY A 183 -4.88 -19.09 5.66
N ILE A 184 -5.99 -18.42 5.30
CA ILE A 184 -7.09 -18.97 4.50
C ILE A 184 -7.18 -18.21 3.18
N HIS A 185 -7.37 -16.89 3.26
CA HIS A 185 -7.40 -16.02 2.08
C HIS A 185 -5.99 -15.56 1.72
N ASN A 186 -5.16 -15.32 2.74
CA ASN A 186 -3.82 -14.76 2.60
C ASN A 186 -2.83 -15.54 3.47
N ALA A 187 -1.58 -15.70 3.02
CA ALA A 187 -0.54 -16.36 3.79
C ALA A 187 -0.33 -15.69 5.14
N ASN A 188 -0.12 -16.49 6.19
CA ASN A 188 0.26 -16.01 7.51
C ASN A 188 1.66 -16.50 7.89
N SER A 189 2.13 -16.09 9.06
CA SER A 189 3.47 -16.41 9.56
C SER A 189 3.78 -17.90 9.77
N GLN A 190 2.76 -18.77 9.84
CA GLN A 190 2.98 -20.21 9.94
C GLN A 190 3.18 -20.86 8.57
N GLN A 191 2.70 -20.19 7.53
CA GLN A 191 2.75 -20.62 6.15
C GLN A 191 3.96 -20.05 5.42
N ASP A 192 4.34 -18.81 5.75
CA ASP A 192 5.48 -18.09 5.21
C ASP A 192 6.05 -17.12 6.26
N GLU A 193 7.33 -17.24 6.60
CA GLU A 193 8.00 -16.34 7.56
C GLU A 193 8.31 -14.96 6.97
N TYR A 194 8.23 -14.82 5.65
CA TYR A 194 8.48 -13.60 4.88
C TYR A 194 7.20 -13.04 4.26
N PHE A 195 6.03 -13.44 4.76
CA PHE A 195 4.75 -13.05 4.18
C PHE A 195 4.57 -11.54 4.10
N ASP A 196 4.04 -11.09 2.98
CA ASP A 196 3.60 -9.73 2.74
C ASP A 196 2.14 -9.59 3.21
N PHE A 197 1.82 -8.50 3.92
CA PHE A 197 0.45 -8.16 4.34
C PHE A 197 0.32 -6.67 4.70
N ARG A 198 0.16 -5.79 3.70
CA ARG A 198 0.33 -4.34 3.90
C ARG A 198 -0.43 -3.47 2.88
N ASP A 199 -0.25 -2.16 2.99
CA ASP A 199 -0.74 -1.14 2.06
C ASP A 199 -2.27 -1.08 1.90
N PRO A 200 -3.03 -0.88 2.99
CA PRO A 200 -4.49 -0.80 2.91
C PRO A 200 -4.97 0.38 2.04
N HIS A 201 -5.75 0.07 1.03
CA HIS A 201 -6.40 1.01 0.13
C HIS A 201 -7.92 0.88 0.19
N PRO A 202 -8.61 1.61 1.08
CA PRO A 202 -10.06 1.61 1.12
C PRO A 202 -10.68 2.42 -0.02
N PHE A 203 -11.81 1.95 -0.56
CA PHE A 203 -12.55 2.61 -1.64
C PHE A 203 -14.05 2.24 -1.60
N VAL A 204 -14.90 3.10 -2.17
CA VAL A 204 -16.30 2.75 -2.47
C VAL A 204 -16.36 2.08 -3.84
N ASN A 205 -16.94 0.87 -3.91
CA ASN A 205 -17.25 0.24 -5.18
C ASN A 205 -18.49 0.89 -5.80
N PRO A 206 -18.40 1.52 -6.99
CA PRO A 206 -19.54 2.22 -7.59
C PRO A 206 -20.68 1.28 -8.01
N ALA A 207 -20.43 -0.02 -8.16
CA ALA A 207 -21.44 -0.98 -8.60
C ALA A 207 -22.46 -1.35 -7.50
N ASP A 208 -22.04 -1.37 -6.23
CA ASP A 208 -22.89 -1.76 -5.10
C ASP A 208 -22.93 -0.72 -3.97
N GLY A 209 -22.10 0.33 -4.03
CA GLY A 209 -22.01 1.38 -3.02
C GLY A 209 -21.34 0.96 -1.72
N ARG A 210 -20.77 -0.25 -1.63
CA ARG A 210 -20.12 -0.77 -0.42
C ARG A 210 -18.66 -0.32 -0.35
N VAL A 211 -18.13 -0.29 0.86
CA VAL A 211 -16.72 0.04 1.10
C VAL A 211 -15.90 -1.24 1.13
N TYR A 212 -14.86 -1.27 0.31
CA TYR A 212 -13.87 -2.33 0.23
C TYR A 212 -12.50 -1.78 0.59
N CYS A 213 -11.56 -2.66 0.90
CA CYS A 213 -10.15 -2.34 1.08
C CYS A 213 -9.30 -3.34 0.30
N LEU A 214 -8.46 -2.85 -0.61
CA LEU A 214 -7.38 -3.66 -1.18
C LEU A 214 -6.16 -3.61 -0.27
N TYR A 215 -5.33 -4.63 -0.35
CA TYR A 215 -4.05 -4.69 0.34
C TYR A 215 -3.14 -5.69 -0.39
N GLU A 216 -1.83 -5.49 -0.26
CA GLU A 216 -0.86 -6.49 -0.66
C GLU A 216 -0.92 -7.68 0.28
N SER A 217 -0.76 -8.87 -0.28
CA SER A 217 -0.68 -10.12 0.46
C SER A 217 0.12 -11.19 -0.30
N ASN A 218 0.35 -12.36 0.30
CA ASN A 218 0.72 -13.57 -0.44
C ASN A 218 -0.41 -14.61 -0.46
N VAL A 219 -0.35 -15.54 -1.43
CA VAL A 219 -1.26 -16.68 -1.57
C VAL A 219 -1.16 -17.58 -0.34
N ALA A 220 -2.31 -17.92 0.27
CA ALA A 220 -2.33 -18.83 1.40
C ALA A 220 -1.85 -20.25 1.02
N GLY A 221 -0.97 -20.83 1.84
CA GLY A 221 -0.34 -22.13 1.61
C GLY A 221 1.12 -22.12 2.03
N MET A 222 1.72 -23.31 2.24
CA MET A 222 3.12 -23.40 2.68
C MET A 222 4.08 -22.86 1.60
N ARG A 223 4.93 -21.89 1.98
CA ARG A 223 5.95 -21.31 1.09
C ARG A 223 6.78 -22.42 0.45
N GLY A 224 6.91 -22.37 -0.87
CA GLY A 224 7.73 -23.33 -1.63
C GLY A 224 7.08 -24.69 -1.89
N GLU A 225 5.85 -24.93 -1.40
CA GLU A 225 5.11 -26.19 -1.64
C GLU A 225 3.99 -26.04 -2.68
N PHE A 226 3.85 -24.85 -3.28
CA PHE A 226 2.86 -24.62 -4.32
C PHE A 226 3.13 -25.44 -5.58
N THR A 227 2.07 -26.03 -6.14
CA THR A 227 2.11 -26.64 -7.46
C THR A 227 1.70 -25.61 -8.50
N ILE A 228 2.59 -25.28 -9.43
CA ILE A 228 2.30 -24.36 -10.53
C ILE A 228 1.50 -25.10 -11.62
N GLY A 229 0.18 -24.92 -11.61
CA GLY A 229 -0.75 -25.57 -12.52
C GLY A 229 -0.87 -24.86 -13.86
N SER A 230 -1.70 -25.43 -14.74
CA SER A 230 -1.98 -24.85 -16.07
C SER A 230 -2.69 -23.50 -15.99
N GLU A 231 -3.41 -23.21 -14.91
CA GLU A 231 -4.11 -21.94 -14.72
C GLU A 231 -3.13 -20.81 -14.38
N GLU A 232 -2.09 -21.08 -13.57
CA GLU A 232 -1.01 -20.15 -13.25
C GLU A 232 -0.06 -19.96 -14.45
N GLN A 233 0.18 -21.02 -15.21
CA GLN A 233 1.02 -20.98 -16.41
C GLN A 233 0.41 -20.14 -17.53
N GLY A 234 -0.90 -20.26 -17.76
CA GLY A 234 -1.53 -19.75 -18.98
C GLY A 234 -1.08 -20.50 -20.23
N VAL A 235 -1.20 -19.86 -21.40
CA VAL A 235 -0.79 -20.46 -22.69
C VAL A 235 0.68 -20.17 -22.96
N LEU A 236 1.54 -21.11 -22.60
CA LEU A 236 2.99 -20.96 -22.76
C LEU A 236 3.46 -21.23 -24.20
N PRO A 237 4.58 -20.60 -24.63
CA PRO A 237 5.22 -20.94 -25.90
C PRO A 237 5.65 -22.42 -25.98
N PRO A 238 5.62 -23.06 -27.15
CA PRO A 238 6.08 -24.44 -27.30
C PRO A 238 7.51 -24.64 -26.80
N GLY A 239 7.70 -25.61 -25.91
CA GLY A 239 9.02 -25.94 -25.35
C GLY A 239 9.45 -25.07 -24.16
N PHE A 240 8.65 -24.09 -23.75
CA PHE A 240 8.88 -23.37 -22.50
C PHE A 240 8.65 -24.30 -21.31
N ALA A 241 9.59 -24.30 -20.37
CA ALA A 241 9.48 -25.02 -19.11
C ALA A 241 9.47 -24.00 -17.97
N VAL A 242 8.58 -24.18 -17.00
CA VAL A 242 8.57 -23.35 -15.78
C VAL A 242 9.78 -23.73 -14.94
N ASP A 243 10.58 -22.74 -14.58
CA ASP A 243 11.82 -22.94 -13.84
C ASP A 243 11.56 -23.39 -12.40
N ALA A 244 12.49 -24.20 -11.88
CA ALA A 244 12.47 -24.59 -10.48
C ALA A 244 12.67 -23.35 -9.61
N GLY A 245 11.73 -23.08 -8.70
CA GLY A 245 11.72 -21.89 -7.86
C GLY A 245 10.54 -20.96 -8.10
N ALA A 246 9.79 -21.14 -9.19
CA ALA A 246 8.55 -20.39 -9.45
C ALA A 246 7.58 -20.43 -8.26
N GLN A 247 7.52 -21.57 -7.55
CA GLN A 247 6.69 -21.77 -6.36
C GLN A 247 7.03 -20.89 -5.14
N TYR A 248 8.10 -20.10 -5.19
CA TYR A 248 8.42 -19.09 -4.17
C TYR A 248 7.85 -17.71 -4.48
N GLY A 249 7.44 -17.42 -5.72
CA GLY A 249 6.74 -16.17 -6.02
C GLY A 249 5.25 -16.37 -5.80
N ALA A 250 4.73 -15.82 -4.70
CA ALA A 250 3.37 -16.08 -4.25
C ALA A 250 2.57 -14.81 -4.01
N ALA A 251 2.81 -13.71 -4.74
CA ALA A 251 2.07 -12.46 -4.55
C ALA A 251 0.55 -12.64 -4.75
N SER A 252 -0.23 -11.90 -3.97
CA SER A 252 -1.66 -11.73 -4.13
C SER A 252 -2.09 -10.30 -3.79
N ILE A 253 -3.21 -9.87 -4.37
CA ILE A 253 -3.89 -8.63 -3.98
C ILE A 253 -5.15 -9.06 -3.24
N GLY A 254 -5.10 -8.95 -1.91
CA GLY A 254 -6.21 -9.24 -1.05
C GLY A 254 -7.31 -8.18 -1.13
N ILE A 255 -8.52 -8.56 -0.74
CA ILE A 255 -9.66 -7.65 -0.65
C ILE A 255 -10.53 -8.00 0.55
N ALA A 256 -10.88 -6.98 1.32
CA ALA A 256 -11.82 -7.10 2.43
C ALA A 256 -12.99 -6.13 2.21
N VAL A 257 -14.18 -6.52 2.67
CA VAL A 257 -15.38 -5.68 2.64
C VAL A 257 -15.75 -5.21 4.04
N LEU A 258 -16.10 -3.94 4.16
CA LEU A 258 -16.54 -3.32 5.40
C LEU A 258 -18.06 -3.45 5.57
N ASP A 259 -18.51 -3.66 6.80
CA ASP A 259 -19.92 -3.65 7.18
C ASP A 259 -20.63 -2.35 6.77
N ASP A 260 -21.89 -2.48 6.34
CA ASP A 260 -22.72 -1.34 5.96
C ASP A 260 -22.86 -0.36 7.14
N GLY A 261 -22.61 0.93 6.86
CA GLY A 261 -22.69 2.01 7.84
C GLY A 261 -21.44 2.19 8.71
N ALA A 262 -20.53 1.22 8.77
CA ALA A 262 -19.34 1.28 9.61
C ALA A 262 -18.36 2.41 9.20
N TYR A 263 -18.23 2.66 7.89
CA TYR A 263 -17.47 3.81 7.36
C TYR A 263 -18.02 5.15 7.88
N LYS A 264 -19.35 5.30 7.88
CA LYS A 264 -20.02 6.53 8.33
C LYS A 264 -19.87 6.74 9.84
N SER A 265 -19.92 5.67 10.63
CA SER A 265 -19.67 5.75 12.08
C SER A 265 -18.18 5.89 12.42
N GLY A 266 -17.28 5.61 11.47
CA GLY A 266 -15.84 5.54 11.71
C GLY A 266 -15.42 4.36 12.58
N ASP A 267 -16.18 3.25 12.51
CA ASP A 267 -15.83 2.00 13.18
C ASP A 267 -15.15 1.08 12.17
N PHE A 268 -13.83 0.98 12.27
CA PHE A 268 -12.99 0.18 11.38
C PHE A 268 -12.37 -1.01 12.12
N SER A 269 -12.93 -1.36 13.28
CA SER A 269 -12.43 -2.47 14.10
C SER A 269 -12.51 -3.80 13.36
N ALA A 270 -11.67 -4.75 13.76
CA ALA A 270 -11.57 -6.06 13.12
C ALA A 270 -12.88 -6.83 12.97
N THR A 271 -13.88 -6.54 13.81
CA THR A 271 -15.21 -7.17 13.72
C THR A 271 -16.08 -6.63 12.59
N ARG A 272 -15.66 -5.54 11.94
CA ARG A 272 -16.39 -4.87 10.83
C ARG A 272 -15.93 -5.28 9.45
N TRP A 273 -14.81 -5.98 9.36
CA TRP A 273 -14.22 -6.38 8.10
C TRP A 273 -14.44 -7.87 7.86
N THR A 274 -14.82 -8.21 6.64
CA THR A 274 -14.83 -9.59 6.15
C THR A 274 -13.82 -9.70 5.01
N GLN A 275 -12.73 -10.45 5.24
CA GLN A 275 -11.79 -10.81 4.17
C GLN A 275 -12.50 -11.72 3.16
N LEU A 276 -12.20 -11.50 1.88
CA LEU A 276 -12.71 -12.30 0.76
C LEU A 276 -11.53 -12.99 0.09
N ASP A 277 -11.83 -13.90 -0.84
CA ASP A 277 -10.79 -14.49 -1.68
C ASP A 277 -10.03 -13.39 -2.44
N PRO A 278 -8.69 -13.54 -2.63
CA PRO A 278 -7.87 -12.53 -3.29
C PRO A 278 -8.43 -12.13 -4.65
N LEU A 279 -8.30 -10.85 -4.98
CA LEU A 279 -8.76 -10.30 -6.25
C LEU A 279 -7.87 -10.77 -7.41
N VAL A 280 -6.56 -10.79 -7.18
CA VAL A 280 -5.53 -11.22 -8.14
C VAL A 280 -4.47 -12.05 -7.43
N THR A 281 -3.96 -13.09 -8.08
CA THR A 281 -2.74 -13.80 -7.67
C THR A 281 -1.70 -13.78 -8.80
N ALA A 282 -0.42 -13.80 -8.42
CA ALA A 282 0.72 -13.90 -9.33
C ALA A 282 1.61 -15.09 -8.93
N LEU A 283 0.98 -16.19 -8.52
CA LEU A 283 1.67 -17.42 -8.13
C LEU A 283 2.49 -17.97 -9.30
N GLY A 284 3.79 -18.19 -9.09
CA GLY A 284 4.71 -18.60 -10.15
C GLY A 284 5.27 -17.45 -10.98
N VAL A 285 4.95 -16.20 -10.65
CA VAL A 285 5.36 -15.01 -11.41
C VAL A 285 6.15 -14.03 -10.57
N ASN A 286 5.61 -13.59 -9.43
CA ASN A 286 6.25 -12.58 -8.59
C ASN A 286 5.87 -12.77 -7.12
N ASP A 287 6.74 -12.39 -6.20
CA ASP A 287 6.47 -12.45 -4.76
C ASP A 287 5.82 -11.17 -4.21
N GLN A 288 5.89 -10.05 -4.94
CA GLN A 288 5.37 -8.74 -4.48
C GLN A 288 4.41 -8.10 -5.48
N MET A 289 3.25 -7.67 -4.97
CA MET A 289 2.25 -6.82 -5.64
C MET A 289 1.83 -5.71 -4.68
N GLU A 290 2.78 -4.81 -4.42
CA GLU A 290 2.69 -3.74 -3.42
C GLU A 290 1.73 -2.62 -3.85
N ARG A 291 1.27 -1.85 -2.85
CA ARG A 291 0.46 -0.64 -3.00
C ARG A 291 -0.70 -0.75 -4.02
N PRO A 292 -1.54 -1.81 -3.92
CA PRO A 292 -2.64 -1.99 -4.86
C PRO A 292 -3.66 -0.86 -4.71
N HIS A 293 -4.09 -0.30 -5.84
CA HIS A 293 -5.13 0.72 -5.86
C HIS A 293 -5.99 0.64 -7.12
N ILE A 294 -7.21 1.17 -7.01
CA ILE A 294 -8.18 1.13 -8.10
C ILE A 294 -8.41 2.53 -8.68
N VAL A 295 -8.54 2.59 -10.00
CA VAL A 295 -9.03 3.75 -10.73
C VAL A 295 -10.26 3.33 -11.53
N PHE A 296 -11.39 3.98 -11.26
CA PHE A 296 -12.60 3.84 -12.07
C PHE A 296 -12.60 4.87 -13.20
N ARG A 297 -12.63 4.41 -14.45
CA ARG A 297 -12.59 5.30 -15.61
C ARG A 297 -13.28 4.65 -16.81
N ASP A 298 -14.10 5.42 -17.51
CA ASP A 298 -14.77 4.98 -18.76
C ASP A 298 -15.52 3.64 -18.61
N ASN A 299 -16.21 3.46 -17.47
CA ASN A 299 -16.91 2.22 -17.06
C ASN A 299 -16.00 0.98 -16.89
N LEU A 300 -14.69 1.18 -16.79
CA LEU A 300 -13.71 0.15 -16.49
C LEU A 300 -13.14 0.34 -15.09
N THR A 301 -12.73 -0.77 -14.49
CA THR A 301 -12.01 -0.82 -13.22
C THR A 301 -10.57 -1.17 -13.53
N TYR A 302 -9.66 -0.22 -13.30
CA TYR A 302 -8.22 -0.44 -13.44
C TYR A 302 -7.64 -0.73 -12.07
N LEU A 303 -6.94 -1.85 -11.95
CA LEU A 303 -6.13 -2.18 -10.79
C LEU A 303 -4.66 -1.90 -11.13
N PHE A 304 -4.02 -1.09 -10.30
CA PHE A 304 -2.60 -0.80 -10.39
C PHE A 304 -1.92 -1.30 -9.12
N THR A 305 -0.71 -1.83 -9.29
CA THR A 305 0.18 -2.30 -8.23
C THR A 305 1.61 -2.07 -8.70
N ILE A 306 2.55 -1.95 -7.75
CA ILE A 306 3.98 -1.88 -8.06
C ILE A 306 4.65 -3.21 -7.67
N SER A 307 5.82 -3.46 -8.25
CA SER A 307 6.60 -4.65 -7.99
C SER A 307 8.06 -4.41 -8.37
N HIS A 308 8.94 -5.35 -8.02
CA HIS A 308 10.37 -5.29 -8.28
C HIS A 308 10.82 -6.31 -9.33
N HIS A 309 11.89 -5.98 -10.06
CA HIS A 309 12.53 -6.94 -10.96
C HIS A 309 13.10 -8.15 -10.19
N SER A 310 13.66 -7.92 -9.01
CA SER A 310 14.29 -8.96 -8.18
C SER A 310 13.30 -9.89 -7.50
N THR A 311 12.00 -9.60 -7.53
CA THR A 311 10.96 -10.42 -6.90
C THR A 311 10.19 -11.28 -7.91
N TYR A 312 10.54 -11.21 -9.20
CA TYR A 312 10.08 -12.21 -10.16
C TYR A 312 10.63 -13.60 -9.79
N SER A 313 9.80 -14.63 -9.97
CA SER A 313 10.17 -16.03 -9.76
C SER A 313 10.09 -16.82 -11.06
N GLY A 314 10.90 -17.88 -11.12
CA GLY A 314 11.08 -18.69 -12.33
C GLY A 314 11.78 -17.92 -13.45
#